data_AF-A0A0C9SZW1-F1
#
_entry.id   AF-A0A0C9SZW1-F1
#
_cell.length_a   1.000
_cell.length_b   1.000
_cell.length_c   1.000
_cell.angle_alpha   90.00
_cell.angle_beta   90.00
_cell.angle_gamma   90.00
#
_symmetry.space_group_name_H-M   'P 1'
#
loop_
_entity.id
_entity.type
_entity.pdbx_description
1 polymer ?
#
loop_
_entity_poly.entity_id
_entity_poly.type
_entity_poly.pdbx_seq_one_letter_code
_entity_poly.pdbx_strand_id
1 'polypeptide(L)'
;MSQGEDNLHKELVHWREMKMIEEDLDGDDFFGPQIIMSNKILHRIIDLAHYFKLTTPTSLLEQTGWCYSMDYGPEIIQLIKAKIPFPVPQPSTTITRTDASQAVSQPGPSILATSNLNSCSDSGKACGTEVQSVREYNTYCIKQTLSKLCCKA
;
A
#
# COMPACT_ATOMS: atom_id res chain seq x y z
N MET A 1 14.05 6.09 8.57
CA MET A 1 13.59 4.87 7.88
C MET A 1 14.15 3.68 8.61
N SER A 2 13.36 2.62 8.77
CA SER A 2 13.82 1.36 9.34
C SER A 2 14.72 0.61 8.33
N GLN A 3 15.57 -0.29 8.82
CA GLN A 3 16.42 -1.12 7.94
C GLN A 3 15.57 -1.95 6.95
N GLY A 4 14.34 -2.34 7.33
CA GLY A 4 13.40 -3.03 6.45
C GLY A 4 12.90 -2.15 5.30
N GLU A 5 12.59 -0.88 5.56
CA GLU A 5 12.19 0.10 4.53
C GLU A 5 13.31 0.38 3.54
N ASP A 6 14.54 0.58 4.03
CA ASP A 6 15.69 0.86 3.15
C ASP A 6 15.99 -0.33 2.24
N ASN A 7 15.85 -1.54 2.76
CA ASN A 7 15.99 -2.77 1.97
C ASN A 7 14.84 -2.94 0.97
N LEU A 8 13.59 -2.65 1.37
CA LEU A 8 12.44 -2.67 0.47
C LEU A 8 12.61 -1.64 -0.65
N HIS A 9 13.09 -0.44 -0.35
CA HIS A 9 13.36 0.59 -1.35
C HIS A 9 14.34 0.11 -2.41
N LYS A 10 15.49 -0.42 -1.99
CA LYS A 10 16.52 -0.95 -2.91
C LYS A 10 15.98 -2.09 -3.77
N GLU A 11 15.22 -2.99 -3.17
CA GLU A 11 14.61 -4.12 -3.87
C GLU A 11 13.59 -3.67 -4.91
N LEU A 12 12.75 -2.67 -4.59
CA LEU A 12 11.78 -2.12 -5.54
C LEU A 12 12.46 -1.37 -6.69
N VAL A 13 13.55 -0.65 -6.42
CA VAL A 13 14.36 -0.01 -7.47
C VAL A 13 14.96 -1.06 -8.40
N HIS A 14 15.56 -2.11 -7.86
CA HIS A 14 16.12 -3.19 -8.66
C HIS A 14 15.03 -3.93 -9.44
N TRP A 15 13.90 -4.23 -8.80
CA TRP A 15 12.76 -4.91 -9.43
C TRP A 15 12.24 -4.14 -10.65
N ARG A 16 12.07 -2.81 -10.55
CA ARG A 16 11.59 -2.02 -11.71
C ARG A 16 12.60 -1.95 -12.85
N GLU A 17 13.91 -1.98 -12.54
CA GLU A 17 14.97 -2.04 -13.55
C GLU A 17 14.90 -3.37 -14.30
N MET A 18 14.73 -4.48 -13.58
CA MET A 18 14.57 -5.79 -14.19
C MET A 18 13.29 -5.88 -15.02
N LYS A 19 12.18 -5.32 -14.55
CA LYS A 19 10.93 -5.28 -15.32
C LYS A 19 11.01 -4.45 -16.59
N MET A 20 11.81 -3.38 -16.60
CA MET A 20 12.06 -2.61 -17.82
C MET A 20 12.73 -3.49 -18.90
N ILE A 21 13.68 -4.32 -18.51
CA ILE A 21 14.35 -5.28 -19.42
C ILE A 21 13.38 -6.39 -19.84
N GLU A 22 12.63 -6.98 -18.90
CA GLU A 22 11.67 -8.04 -19.21
C GLU A 22 10.56 -7.60 -20.18
N GLU A 23 10.23 -6.31 -20.18
CA GLU A 23 9.21 -5.70 -21.04
C GLU A 23 9.79 -5.12 -22.35
N ASP A 24 11.08 -5.33 -22.64
CA ASP A 24 11.78 -4.81 -23.82
C ASP A 24 11.70 -3.27 -23.94
N LEU A 25 11.78 -2.60 -22.78
CA LEU A 25 11.74 -1.14 -22.64
C LEU A 25 13.09 -0.55 -22.27
N ASP A 26 14.16 -1.35 -22.18
CA ASP A 26 15.49 -0.97 -21.71
C ASP A 26 16.19 0.09 -22.59
N GLY A 27 15.71 0.31 -23.82
CA GLY A 27 16.15 1.40 -24.71
C GLY A 27 15.50 2.77 -24.47
N ASP A 28 14.55 2.90 -23.53
CA ASP A 28 13.92 4.21 -23.23
C ASP A 28 14.79 5.08 -22.31
N ASP A 29 15.67 5.87 -22.91
CA ASP A 29 16.55 6.81 -22.20
C ASP A 29 15.80 8.03 -21.63
N PHE A 30 14.55 8.28 -22.04
CA PHE A 30 13.82 9.48 -21.64
C PHE A 30 13.13 9.31 -20.28
N PHE A 31 12.32 8.26 -20.09
CA PHE A 31 11.68 7.99 -18.80
C PHE A 31 12.46 7.01 -17.94
N GLY A 32 13.22 6.10 -18.57
CA GLY A 32 13.96 5.07 -17.85
C GLY A 32 13.04 4.13 -17.05
N PRO A 33 13.53 3.52 -15.96
CA PRO A 33 12.74 2.60 -15.13
C PRO A 33 11.46 3.21 -14.50
N GLN A 34 11.33 4.54 -14.54
CA GLN A 34 10.14 5.22 -14.03
C GLN A 34 8.89 4.95 -14.89
N ILE A 35 9.07 4.46 -16.12
CA ILE A 35 8.00 3.98 -17.00
C ILE A 35 7.21 2.81 -16.38
N ILE A 36 7.91 1.92 -15.67
CA ILE A 36 7.31 0.78 -14.95
C ILE A 36 6.66 1.27 -13.66
N MET A 37 7.44 1.98 -12.84
CA MET A 37 6.99 2.48 -11.54
C MET A 37 7.70 3.79 -11.21
N SER A 38 6.94 4.89 -11.20
CA SER A 38 7.46 6.21 -10.84
C SER A 38 7.92 6.26 -9.38
N ASN A 39 8.85 7.19 -9.08
CA ASN A 39 9.33 7.40 -7.70
C ASN A 39 8.20 7.75 -6.73
N LYS A 40 7.16 8.46 -7.20
CA LYS A 40 5.98 8.81 -6.39
C LYS A 40 5.25 7.55 -5.91
N ILE A 41 5.01 6.59 -6.82
CA ILE A 41 4.35 5.31 -6.48
C ILE A 41 5.27 4.47 -5.58
N LEU A 42 6.56 4.39 -5.91
CA LEU A 42 7.54 3.64 -5.12
C LEU A 42 7.59 4.13 -3.67
N HIS A 43 7.73 5.44 -3.44
CA HIS A 43 7.74 5.99 -2.09
C HIS A 43 6.41 5.76 -1.37
N ARG A 44 5.28 5.91 -2.08
CA ARG A 44 3.96 5.63 -1.51
C ARG A 44 3.80 4.16 -1.08
N ILE A 45 4.35 3.22 -1.84
CA ILE A 45 4.37 1.80 -1.48
C ILE A 45 5.14 1.59 -0.18
N ILE A 46 6.32 2.19 -0.04
CA ILE A 46 7.14 2.09 1.18
C ILE A 46 6.38 2.64 2.38
N ASP A 47 5.79 3.83 2.25
CA ASP A 47 4.99 4.45 3.31
C ASP A 47 3.83 3.55 3.74
N LEU A 48 3.09 2.97 2.79
CA LEU A 48 1.95 2.11 3.09
C LEU A 48 2.39 0.75 3.67
N ALA A 49 3.54 0.23 3.23
CA ALA A 49 4.11 -1.01 3.73
C ALA A 49 4.58 -0.86 5.20
N HIS A 50 5.12 0.31 5.57
CA HIS A 50 5.45 0.63 6.96
C HIS A 50 4.23 0.50 7.90
N TYR A 51 3.05 0.92 7.43
CA TYR A 51 1.79 0.80 8.18
C TYR A 51 1.04 -0.51 7.93
N PHE A 52 1.65 -1.49 7.26
CA PHE A 52 1.04 -2.78 6.94
C PHE A 52 -0.29 -2.69 6.15
N LYS A 53 -0.47 -1.61 5.37
CA LYS A 53 -1.71 -1.34 4.62
C LYS A 53 -1.80 -2.06 3.28
N LEU A 54 -0.69 -2.65 2.81
CA LEU A 54 -0.61 -3.36 1.54
C LEU A 54 -0.61 -4.87 1.78
N THR A 55 -1.77 -5.49 1.66
CA THR A 55 -1.95 -6.94 1.85
C THR A 55 -2.32 -7.67 0.56
N THR A 56 -2.93 -6.97 -0.38
CA THR A 56 -3.41 -7.51 -1.66
C THR A 56 -3.12 -6.56 -2.83
N PRO A 57 -3.02 -7.06 -4.07
CA PRO A 57 -2.93 -6.22 -5.26
C PRO A 57 -4.08 -5.19 -5.39
N THR A 58 -5.28 -5.56 -4.95
CA THR A 58 -6.43 -4.64 -4.90
C THR A 58 -6.19 -3.49 -3.93
N SER A 59 -5.67 -3.76 -2.73
CA SER A 59 -5.31 -2.69 -1.78
C SER A 59 -4.21 -1.77 -2.32
N LEU A 60 -3.30 -2.31 -3.12
CA LEU A 60 -2.27 -1.53 -3.81
C LEU A 60 -2.89 -0.58 -4.84
N LEU A 61 -3.81 -1.07 -5.66
CA LEU A 61 -4.54 -0.25 -6.63
C LEU A 61 -5.33 0.87 -5.92
N GLU A 62 -6.11 0.53 -4.90
CA GLU A 62 -6.96 1.49 -4.19
C GLU A 62 -6.15 2.59 -3.50
N GLN A 63 -4.99 2.25 -2.93
CA GLN A 63 -4.20 3.19 -2.12
C GLN A 63 -3.20 4.03 -2.93
N THR A 64 -2.87 3.59 -4.15
CA THR A 64 -1.83 4.23 -4.98
C THR A 64 -2.36 4.73 -6.33
N GLY A 65 -3.47 4.19 -6.82
CA GLY A 65 -3.96 4.42 -8.18
C GLY A 65 -3.03 3.88 -9.27
N TRP A 66 -2.05 3.03 -8.93
CA TRP A 66 -1.07 2.55 -9.89
C TRP A 66 -1.71 1.54 -10.86
N CYS A 67 -1.70 1.87 -12.15
CA CYS A 67 -2.42 1.13 -13.18
C CYS A 67 -1.95 -0.34 -13.34
N TYR A 68 -0.68 -0.62 -13.04
CA TYR A 68 -0.11 -1.98 -13.11
C TYR A 68 -0.25 -2.76 -11.79
N SER A 69 -1.05 -2.26 -10.84
CA SER A 69 -1.24 -2.94 -9.55
C SER A 69 -1.79 -4.35 -9.70
N MET A 70 -2.60 -4.64 -10.72
CA MET A 70 -3.15 -6.00 -10.90
C MET A 70 -2.15 -6.95 -11.57
N ASP A 71 -1.34 -6.43 -12.49
CA ASP A 71 -0.35 -7.23 -13.23
C ASP A 71 0.88 -7.54 -12.37
N TYR A 72 1.40 -6.52 -11.68
CA TYR A 72 2.65 -6.61 -10.93
C TYR A 72 2.45 -6.65 -9.41
N GLY A 73 1.27 -6.28 -8.91
CA GLY A 73 1.01 -6.22 -7.47
C GLY A 73 1.28 -7.53 -6.72
N PRO A 74 1.00 -8.73 -7.25
CA PRO A 74 1.34 -9.97 -6.56
C PRO A 74 2.83 -10.08 -6.21
N GLU A 75 3.73 -9.70 -7.13
CA GLU A 75 5.18 -9.70 -6.91
C GLU A 75 5.57 -8.65 -5.86
N ILE A 76 5.04 -7.43 -5.98
CA ILE A 76 5.30 -6.34 -5.03
C ILE A 76 4.86 -6.72 -3.60
N ILE A 77 3.69 -7.34 -3.45
CA ILE A 77 3.19 -7.80 -2.14
C ILE A 77 4.12 -8.87 -1.55
N GLN A 78 4.70 -9.75 -2.38
CA GLN A 78 5.69 -10.72 -1.90
C GLN A 78 6.98 -10.04 -1.43
N LEU A 79 7.49 -9.05 -2.18
CA LEU A 79 8.66 -8.28 -1.78
C LEU A 79 8.43 -7.56 -0.44
N ILE A 80 7.26 -6.94 -0.26
CA ILE A 80 6.89 -6.28 0.99
C ILE A 80 6.91 -7.28 2.16
N LYS A 81 6.24 -8.43 2.01
CA LYS A 81 6.18 -9.47 3.05
C LYS A 81 7.57 -10.02 3.40
N ALA A 82 8.47 -10.11 2.43
CA ALA A 82 9.83 -10.60 2.65
C ALA A 82 10.71 -9.62 3.44
N LYS A 83 10.52 -8.30 3.26
CA LYS A 83 11.38 -7.27 3.89
C LYS A 83 10.77 -6.66 5.16
N ILE A 84 9.44 -6.62 5.25
CA ILE A 84 8.70 -6.04 6.38
C ILE A 84 7.81 -7.16 6.96
N PRO A 85 8.34 -7.98 7.89
CA PRO A 85 7.56 -9.04 8.51
C PRO A 85 6.42 -8.43 9.32
N PHE A 86 5.21 -8.98 9.17
CA PHE A 86 4.08 -8.60 9.99
C PHE A 86 4.39 -8.88 11.46
N PRO A 87 4.10 -7.94 12.39
CA PRO A 87 4.21 -8.21 13.81
C PRO A 87 3.22 -9.33 14.15
N VAL A 88 3.75 -10.51 14.45
CA VAL A 88 2.96 -11.61 14.99
C VAL A 88 2.45 -11.16 16.36
N PRO A 89 1.17 -11.34 16.70
CA PRO A 89 0.67 -11.04 18.04
C PRO A 89 1.52 -11.80 19.06
N GLN A 90 2.32 -11.08 19.86
CA GLN A 90 2.99 -11.70 20.99
C GLN A 90 1.92 -12.19 21.96
N PRO A 91 1.95 -13.46 22.40
CA PRO A 91 1.07 -13.91 23.46
C PRO A 91 1.36 -13.06 24.69
N SER A 92 0.37 -12.29 25.13
CA SER A 92 0.46 -11.55 26.39
C SER A 92 0.70 -12.56 27.50
N THR A 93 1.83 -12.45 28.19
CA THR A 93 2.08 -13.22 29.40
C THR A 93 1.07 -12.74 30.46
N THR A 94 -0.04 -13.46 30.59
CA THR A 94 -0.95 -13.31 31.73
C THR A 94 -0.16 -13.60 32.99
N ILE A 95 0.23 -12.55 33.72
CA ILE A 95 0.74 -12.68 35.07
C ILE A 95 -0.47 -13.08 35.93
N THR A 96 -0.61 -14.37 36.21
CA THR A 96 -1.55 -14.89 37.20
C THR A 96 -1.12 -14.38 38.57
N ARG A 97 -1.86 -13.40 39.10
CA ARG A 97 -1.73 -12.96 40.49
C ARG A 97 -2.68 -13.81 41.33
N THR A 98 -2.13 -14.76 42.08
CA THR A 98 -2.87 -15.66 42.98
C THR A 98 -3.05 -15.04 44.36
N ASP A 99 -4.28 -15.19 44.88
CA ASP A 99 -4.84 -14.92 46.22
C ASP A 99 -4.94 -13.46 46.73
N ALA A 100 -6.01 -13.03 47.41
CA ALA A 100 -6.98 -13.75 48.24
C ALA A 100 -8.40 -13.12 48.21
N SER A 101 -9.40 -13.96 48.48
CA SER A 101 -10.83 -13.69 48.60
C SER A 101 -11.22 -12.60 49.61
N GLN A 102 -12.04 -11.62 49.19
CA GLN A 102 -13.13 -11.10 50.03
C GLN A 102 -14.34 -10.74 49.17
N ALA A 103 -15.46 -11.39 49.50
CA ALA A 103 -16.77 -11.15 48.93
C ALA A 103 -17.42 -9.91 49.57
N VAL A 104 -17.88 -8.97 48.75
CA VAL A 104 -18.97 -8.06 49.09
C VAL A 104 -19.85 -7.89 47.85
N SER A 105 -21.10 -8.33 48.00
CA SER A 105 -22.20 -8.18 47.05
C SER A 105 -22.57 -6.71 46.85
N GLN A 106 -23.02 -6.30 45.65
CA GLN A 106 -24.20 -5.46 45.46
C GLN A 106 -24.70 -5.52 43.98
N PRO A 107 -26.00 -5.24 43.71
CA PRO A 107 -26.71 -5.55 42.46
C PRO A 107 -26.71 -4.40 41.42
N GLY A 108 -27.01 -4.73 40.14
CA GLY A 108 -26.96 -3.89 38.91
C GLY A 108 -27.96 -2.73 38.80
N PRO A 109 -28.36 -2.19 37.60
CA PRO A 109 -28.30 -2.77 36.23
C PRO A 109 -27.96 -1.82 35.04
N SER A 110 -27.97 -2.40 33.83
CA SER A 110 -28.37 -1.87 32.49
C SER A 110 -27.53 -0.87 31.67
N ILE A 111 -26.96 -1.42 30.58
CA ILE A 111 -27.04 -1.04 29.15
C ILE A 111 -27.45 0.40 28.80
N LEU A 112 -26.61 1.10 28.00
CA LEU A 112 -27.01 1.74 26.74
C LEU A 112 -25.79 2.16 25.91
N ALA A 113 -25.75 1.63 24.68
CA ALA A 113 -24.89 2.10 23.61
C ALA A 113 -25.33 3.50 23.16
N THR A 114 -24.39 4.38 22.84
CA THR A 114 -24.57 5.41 21.80
C THR A 114 -23.23 5.77 21.18
N SER A 115 -23.13 5.45 19.89
CA SER A 115 -22.20 5.98 18.90
C SER A 115 -22.30 7.51 18.80
N ASN A 116 -21.17 8.20 18.78
CA ASN A 116 -21.08 9.56 18.23
C ASN A 116 -19.96 9.62 17.17
N LEU A 117 -20.38 9.39 15.93
CA LEU A 117 -19.75 9.92 14.73
C LEU A 117 -19.96 11.44 14.76
N ASN A 118 -18.91 12.20 15.11
CA ASN A 118 -18.91 13.63 14.83
C ASN A 118 -18.32 13.85 13.44
N SER A 119 -19.23 14.15 12.53
CA SER A 119 -19.01 14.78 11.24
C SER A 119 -18.30 16.14 11.41
N CYS A 120 -17.30 16.39 10.56
CA CYS A 120 -16.95 17.75 10.17
C CYS A 120 -17.12 17.84 8.66
N SER A 121 -18.21 18.51 8.28
CA SER A 121 -18.51 18.96 6.94
C SER A 121 -17.51 20.03 6.51
N ASP A 122 -17.17 19.96 5.23
CA ASP A 122 -17.10 21.08 4.30
C ASP A 122 -16.27 22.31 4.69
N SER A 123 -15.12 22.44 4.00
CA SER A 123 -14.54 23.73 3.65
C SER A 123 -13.77 23.55 2.36
N GLY A 124 -14.47 23.74 1.25
CA GLY A 124 -13.88 23.82 -0.07
C GLY A 124 -12.69 24.79 -0.12
N LYS A 125 -11.54 24.27 -0.56
CA LYS A 125 -10.50 25.08 -1.20
C LYS A 125 -9.98 24.29 -2.40
N ALA A 126 -10.38 24.77 -3.57
CA ALA A 126 -9.84 24.32 -4.84
C ALA A 126 -8.32 24.48 -4.86
N CYS A 127 -7.60 23.38 -5.05
CA CYS A 127 -6.27 23.37 -5.65
C CYS A 127 -6.37 22.57 -6.95
N GLY A 128 -6.83 23.25 -8.00
CA GLY A 128 -6.93 22.70 -9.34
C GLY A 128 -5.54 22.59 -9.97
N THR A 129 -4.83 21.49 -9.70
CA THR A 129 -3.68 21.06 -10.51
C THR A 129 -3.50 19.54 -10.60
N GLU A 130 -4.39 18.75 -9.99
CA GLU A 130 -4.20 17.30 -9.85
C GLU A 130 -4.97 16.43 -10.87
N VAL A 131 -5.86 17.02 -11.68
CA VAL A 131 -6.72 16.24 -12.59
C VAL A 131 -6.07 15.97 -13.95
N GLN A 132 -5.12 16.81 -14.38
CA GLN A 132 -4.49 16.66 -15.69
C GLN A 132 -3.43 15.54 -15.71
N SER A 133 -2.62 15.45 -14.65
CA SER A 133 -1.56 14.43 -14.53
C SER A 133 -2.12 13.00 -14.48
N VAL A 134 -3.25 12.79 -13.80
CA VAL A 134 -3.89 11.47 -13.71
C VAL A 134 -4.50 11.04 -15.05
N ARG A 135 -5.05 11.97 -15.84
CA ARG A 135 -5.62 11.66 -17.17
C ARG A 135 -4.55 11.31 -18.20
N GLU A 136 -3.43 12.02 -18.19
CA GLU A 136 -2.30 11.74 -19.11
C GLU A 136 -1.62 10.42 -18.74
N TYR A 137 -1.44 10.14 -17.44
CA TYR A 137 -0.87 8.87 -16.97
C TYR A 137 -1.78 7.67 -17.28
N ASN A 138 -3.10 7.80 -17.05
CA ASN A 138 -4.06 6.74 -17.45
C ASN A 138 -4.11 6.52 -18.95
N THR A 139 -3.97 7.58 -19.76
CA THR A 139 -3.91 7.45 -21.22
C THR A 139 -2.65 6.69 -21.66
N TYR A 140 -1.52 6.93 -20.99
CA TYR A 140 -0.28 6.19 -21.23
C TYR A 140 -0.41 4.71 -20.85
N CYS A 141 -0.95 4.40 -19.66
CA CYS A 141 -1.18 3.03 -19.24
C CYS A 141 -2.12 2.28 -20.20
N ILE A 142 -3.23 2.90 -20.61
CA ILE A 142 -4.18 2.29 -21.57
C ILE A 142 -3.51 2.07 -22.93
N LYS A 143 -2.72 3.03 -23.43
CA LYS A 143 -1.98 2.86 -24.69
C LYS A 143 -0.93 1.76 -24.60
N GLN A 144 -0.20 1.64 -23.49
CA GLN A 144 0.80 0.59 -23.30
C GLN A 144 0.13 -0.79 -23.21
N THR A 145 -0.97 -0.92 -22.46
CA THR A 145 -1.76 -2.16 -22.41
C THR A 145 -2.29 -2.54 -23.79
N LEU A 146 -2.84 -1.59 -24.55
CA LEU A 146 -3.32 -1.84 -25.92
C LEU A 146 -2.18 -2.20 -26.90
N SER A 147 -1.00 -1.56 -26.79
CA SER A 147 0.17 -1.91 -27.59
C SER A 147 0.65 -3.34 -27.31
N LYS A 148 0.66 -3.76 -26.04
CA LYS A 148 1.00 -5.14 -25.65
C LYS A 148 0.01 -6.17 -26.20
N LEU A 149 -1.27 -5.81 -26.37
CA LEU A 149 -2.26 -6.66 -27.03
C LEU A 149 -2.08 -6.70 -28.56
N CYS A 150 -1.67 -5.59 -29.20
CA CYS A 150 -1.52 -5.54 -30.66
C CYS A 150 -0.24 -6.22 -31.18
N CYS A 151 0.84 -6.32 -30.40
CA CYS A 151 2.08 -6.96 -30.83
C CYS A 151 2.13 -8.48 -30.60
N LYS A 152 1.05 -9.09 -30.10
CA LYS A 152 0.97 -10.53 -29.77
C LYS A 152 0.10 -11.35 -30.73
N ALA A 153 -0.24 -10.79 -31.90
CA ALA A 153 -1.07 -11.40 -32.93
C ALA A 153 -0.28 -11.69 -34.21
#